data_AF-A0A6I2XMU9-F1
#
_entry.id   AF-A0A6I2XMU9-F1
#
_cell.length_a   1.000
_cell.length_b   1.000
_cell.length_c   1.000
_cell.angle_alpha   90.00
_cell.angle_beta   90.00
_cell.angle_gamma   90.00
#
_symmetry.space_group_name_H-M   'P 1'
#
loop_
_entity.id
_entity.type
_entity.pdbx_description
1 polymer ?
#
loop_
_entity_poly.entity_id
_entity_poly.type
_entity_poly.pdbx_seq_one_letter_code
_entity_poly.pdbx_strand_id
1 'polypeptide(L)'
;MRTPVFIGLTLASLAAVSLPMAPALAATAPASVPKWSMVPMSKDNGGDGFIDGDGGVPSAGALTMNPSATFVGAGNGVAQPNERLIGGNLSWYLDQAGYPVRLDACASTGDRYTWTIVGPAGTSTTTSERALKKKTCGTTVLLPEGPHTLTLRVTTGKKADSKAVKAAVSNILMVALGDSYASGEGNPRNVESWLTEGGLLSRFTPYWDDDPCNRSTRGAPAQAALALERSSPKTSVTLVDVACSGATVSAGVLGPFTAVGQSKSQVEQVRQIIGDRQIDLVTLSVGGNDVGFASVLTACASDANCPIGAPPRGILTGYPTVQAGVQARTAQLPAAYARIAGCLGGASCSVTGPGAGSAPLRMAPGAQILPTLYPDITRAPNGAPCDYLTIRAANMAWARDTTLVPTPAATYDYLTTSRTPVTFPLASGTLNQQIAATTALGWTPVTGSWSASGDSAEGHGICAGEQAWAFGLTALNGMSSASFHPNPTGQSVIATAMAAALTPAVSLSTARR
;
A
#
# COMPACT_ATOMS: atom_id res chain seq x y z
N MET A 1 56.48 -96.07 36.68
CA MET A 1 56.84 -94.69 36.26
C MET A 1 55.54 -94.00 35.90
N ARG A 2 54.89 -93.23 36.79
CA ARG A 2 55.18 -91.83 37.19
C ARG A 2 55.29 -90.89 35.98
N THR A 3 54.24 -90.10 35.73
CA THR A 3 54.18 -88.68 36.12
C THR A 3 52.76 -88.10 35.91
N PRO A 4 52.20 -87.36 36.88
CA PRO A 4 51.18 -86.34 36.64
C PRO A 4 51.77 -84.92 36.78
N VAL A 5 51.25 -83.96 36.03
CA VAL A 5 51.56 -82.52 36.20
C VAL A 5 50.24 -81.75 36.34
N PHE A 6 50.21 -80.92 37.37
CA PHE A 6 49.11 -80.09 37.85
C PHE A 6 48.94 -78.80 37.03
N ILE A 7 47.69 -78.35 36.90
CA ILE A 7 47.30 -77.05 36.37
C ILE A 7 47.26 -76.04 37.53
N GLY A 8 48.06 -74.98 37.44
CA GLY A 8 48.02 -73.84 38.36
C GLY A 8 47.30 -72.64 37.73
N LEU A 9 46.29 -72.11 38.42
CA LEU A 9 45.59 -70.87 38.09
C LEU A 9 46.42 -69.66 38.58
N THR A 10 46.80 -68.75 37.69
CA THR A 10 47.39 -67.45 38.04
C THR A 10 46.34 -66.34 37.96
N LEU A 11 46.07 -65.68 39.10
CA LEU A 11 45.29 -64.44 39.18
C LEU A 11 46.09 -63.28 38.55
N ALA A 12 45.46 -62.55 37.61
CA ALA A 12 46.00 -61.30 37.06
C ALA A 12 45.42 -60.10 37.83
N SER A 13 46.29 -59.28 38.41
CA SER A 13 45.97 -58.04 39.12
C SER A 13 45.68 -56.92 38.12
N LEU A 14 44.46 -56.36 38.09
CA LEU A 14 44.17 -55.11 37.38
C LEU A 14 44.75 -53.91 38.15
N ALA A 15 45.75 -53.25 37.59
CA ALA A 15 46.19 -51.94 38.04
C ALA A 15 45.23 -50.85 37.50
N ALA A 16 44.59 -50.11 38.39
CA ALA A 16 43.72 -48.99 38.03
C ALA A 16 44.58 -47.79 37.58
N VAL A 17 44.59 -47.52 36.28
CA VAL A 17 45.14 -46.28 35.71
C VAL A 17 44.12 -45.16 35.96
N SER A 18 44.47 -44.21 36.83
CA SER A 18 43.70 -42.98 37.04
C SER A 18 43.94 -42.03 35.86
N LEU A 19 42.95 -41.92 34.97
CA LEU A 19 42.91 -40.84 33.99
C LEU A 19 42.68 -39.51 34.72
N PRO A 20 43.48 -38.46 34.46
CA PRO A 20 43.22 -37.14 35.02
C PRO A 20 41.87 -36.65 34.46
N MET A 21 40.94 -36.30 35.34
CA MET A 21 39.72 -35.60 34.96
C MET A 21 40.12 -34.32 34.23
N ALA A 22 39.75 -34.21 32.95
CA ALA A 22 39.83 -32.95 32.23
C ALA A 22 39.11 -31.87 33.06
N PRO A 23 39.67 -30.65 33.19
CA PRO A 23 38.99 -29.58 33.90
C PRO A 23 37.62 -29.39 33.25
N ALA A 24 36.56 -29.46 34.05
CA ALA A 24 35.22 -29.13 33.59
C ALA A 24 35.29 -27.75 32.94
N LEU A 25 35.08 -27.68 31.62
CA LEU A 25 34.97 -26.42 30.88
C LEU A 25 34.03 -25.53 31.67
N ALA A 26 34.57 -24.45 32.25
CA ALA A 26 33.79 -23.52 33.04
C ALA A 26 32.61 -23.08 32.19
N ALA A 27 31.38 -23.37 32.65
CA ALA A 27 30.17 -23.00 31.95
C ALA A 27 30.27 -21.52 31.54
N THR A 28 30.15 -21.26 30.24
CA THR A 28 30.24 -19.91 29.67
C THR A 28 29.34 -18.97 30.46
N ALA A 29 29.87 -17.84 30.91
CA ALA A 29 29.09 -16.88 31.67
C ALA A 29 27.90 -16.41 30.81
N PRO A 30 26.68 -16.31 31.40
CA PRO A 30 25.53 -15.84 30.65
C PRO A 30 25.75 -14.39 30.20
N ALA A 31 25.31 -14.07 28.99
CA ALA A 31 25.42 -12.73 28.42
C ALA A 31 24.14 -12.38 27.65
N SER A 32 23.47 -11.31 28.06
CA SER A 32 22.19 -10.85 27.52
C SER A 32 22.39 -9.82 26.39
N VAL A 33 21.89 -10.15 25.21
CA VAL A 33 21.90 -9.28 24.03
C VAL A 33 20.46 -9.07 23.56
N PRO A 34 19.69 -8.15 24.20
CA PRO A 34 18.30 -7.93 23.87
C PRO A 34 18.16 -7.29 22.49
N LYS A 35 17.31 -7.87 21.65
CA LYS A 35 16.80 -7.26 20.43
C LYS A 35 15.27 -7.29 20.42
N TRP A 36 14.68 -6.34 19.72
CA TRP A 36 13.24 -6.30 19.50
C TRP A 36 12.94 -5.76 18.11
N SER A 37 11.79 -6.10 17.55
CA SER A 37 11.25 -5.50 16.33
C SER A 37 9.73 -5.55 16.35
N MET A 38 9.09 -4.64 15.61
CA MET A 38 7.70 -4.82 15.25
C MET A 38 7.60 -6.05 14.34
N VAL A 39 6.54 -6.84 14.49
CA VAL A 39 6.20 -7.85 13.48
C VAL A 39 5.51 -7.11 12.33
N PRO A 40 5.95 -7.30 11.07
CA PRO A 40 5.28 -6.73 9.92
C PRO A 40 3.80 -7.14 9.87
N MET A 41 2.94 -6.19 9.50
CA MET A 41 1.52 -6.39 9.33
C MET A 41 1.18 -6.85 7.91
N SER A 42 2.03 -6.50 6.94
CA SER A 42 2.02 -7.12 5.62
C SER A 42 2.62 -8.54 5.69
N LYS A 43 2.14 -9.42 4.82
CA LYS A 43 2.75 -10.72 4.53
C LYS A 43 3.24 -10.70 3.08
N ASP A 44 4.54 -10.86 2.91
CA ASP A 44 5.18 -11.16 1.61
C ASP A 44 6.11 -12.35 1.87
N ASN A 45 5.52 -13.53 1.93
CA ASN A 45 6.16 -14.81 2.19
C ASN A 45 7.13 -15.20 1.06
N GLY A 46 6.87 -14.77 -0.18
CA GLY A 46 7.75 -14.98 -1.34
C GLY A 46 8.91 -13.98 -1.48
N GLY A 47 8.79 -12.81 -0.85
CA GLY A 47 9.72 -11.69 -1.01
C GLY A 47 9.66 -11.04 -2.40
N ASP A 48 8.58 -11.24 -3.14
CA ASP A 48 8.44 -10.79 -4.54
C ASP A 48 8.01 -9.32 -4.65
N GLY A 49 7.77 -8.65 -3.52
CA GLY A 49 7.29 -7.27 -3.46
C GLY A 49 5.77 -7.16 -3.46
N PHE A 50 5.05 -8.28 -3.49
CA PHE A 50 3.59 -8.31 -3.42
C PHE A 50 3.13 -9.00 -2.16
N ILE A 51 1.97 -8.57 -1.68
CA ILE A 51 1.43 -9.08 -0.42
C ILE A 51 0.72 -10.38 -0.74
N ASP A 52 1.31 -11.51 -0.37
CA ASP A 52 0.76 -12.84 -0.59
C ASP A 52 0.05 -13.35 0.69
N GLY A 53 -1.23 -13.71 0.54
CA GLY A 53 -1.94 -14.43 1.58
C GLY A 53 -1.74 -15.94 1.36
N ASP A 54 -1.23 -16.66 2.35
CA ASP A 54 -1.30 -18.13 2.40
C ASP A 54 -2.30 -18.63 3.45
N GLY A 55 -3.05 -17.71 4.07
CA GLY A 55 -3.62 -17.88 5.41
C GLY A 55 -4.80 -18.83 5.57
N GLY A 56 -5.36 -19.40 4.50
CA GLY A 56 -6.64 -20.11 4.54
C GLY A 56 -7.81 -19.18 4.91
N VAL A 57 -9.03 -19.54 4.53
CA VAL A 57 -10.25 -18.73 4.70
C VAL A 57 -10.85 -18.94 6.10
N PRO A 58 -11.32 -17.91 6.83
CA PRO A 58 -12.09 -18.10 8.04
C PRO A 58 -13.29 -19.02 7.76
N SER A 59 -13.51 -20.03 8.59
CA SER A 59 -14.54 -21.04 8.37
C SER A 59 -15.95 -20.45 8.24
N ALA A 60 -16.15 -19.21 8.71
CA ALA A 60 -17.31 -18.38 8.44
C ALA A 60 -16.96 -16.89 8.57
N GLY A 61 -17.76 -16.02 7.93
CA GLY A 61 -17.71 -14.57 8.14
C GLY A 61 -16.52 -13.86 7.52
N ALA A 62 -15.89 -14.43 6.48
CA ALA A 62 -14.65 -13.93 5.87
C ALA A 62 -14.68 -12.46 5.39
N LEU A 63 -15.86 -11.90 5.12
CA LEU A 63 -16.06 -10.51 4.66
C LEU A 63 -16.84 -9.64 5.67
N THR A 64 -17.02 -10.12 6.91
CA THR A 64 -17.79 -9.41 7.94
C THR A 64 -16.87 -8.73 8.95
N MET A 65 -17.41 -7.83 9.76
CA MET A 65 -16.66 -7.20 10.87
C MET A 65 -16.22 -8.20 11.95
N ASN A 66 -16.80 -9.41 11.97
CA ASN A 66 -16.57 -10.45 12.99
C ASN A 66 -16.33 -11.83 12.33
N PRO A 67 -15.17 -12.05 11.67
CA PRO A 67 -14.85 -13.34 11.08
C PRO A 67 -14.59 -14.42 12.14
N SER A 68 -14.75 -15.69 11.75
CA SER A 68 -14.39 -16.86 12.55
C SER A 68 -12.91 -16.82 12.95
N ALA A 69 -12.59 -17.26 14.17
CA ALA A 69 -11.21 -17.46 14.62
C ALA A 69 -10.56 -18.74 14.04
N THR A 70 -11.32 -19.57 13.33
CA THR A 70 -10.88 -20.85 12.74
C THR A 70 -10.70 -20.69 11.24
N PHE A 71 -9.57 -21.18 10.68
CA PHE A 71 -9.19 -21.00 9.27
C PHE A 71 -9.14 -22.34 8.50
N VAL A 72 -9.48 -22.32 7.20
CA VAL A 72 -9.58 -23.50 6.31
C VAL A 72 -8.81 -23.24 5.01
N GLY A 73 -7.95 -24.17 4.57
CA GLY A 73 -7.27 -24.07 3.26
C GLY A 73 -5.87 -23.45 3.27
N ALA A 74 -5.16 -23.45 4.41
CA ALA A 74 -3.75 -23.07 4.45
C ALA A 74 -2.92 -23.91 3.44
N GLY A 75 -2.15 -23.25 2.58
CA GLY A 75 -1.28 -23.90 1.58
C GLY A 75 -1.89 -24.18 0.20
N ASN A 76 -3.05 -23.63 -0.12
CA ASN A 76 -3.66 -23.73 -1.47
C ASN A 76 -3.22 -22.62 -2.45
N GLY A 77 -2.31 -21.73 -2.04
CA GLY A 77 -1.88 -20.57 -2.85
C GLY A 77 -2.99 -19.54 -3.07
N VAL A 78 -4.09 -19.62 -2.31
CA VAL A 78 -5.19 -18.66 -2.32
C VAL A 78 -5.14 -17.85 -1.02
N ALA A 79 -4.76 -16.59 -1.16
CA ALA A 79 -4.91 -15.51 -0.20
C ALA A 79 -6.38 -15.36 0.26
N GLN A 80 -6.76 -15.39 1.55
CA GLN A 80 -6.57 -14.45 2.69
C GLN A 80 -7.19 -15.07 3.97
N PRO A 81 -6.89 -14.65 5.26
CA PRO A 81 -6.57 -13.29 5.73
C PRO A 81 -5.56 -13.16 6.92
N ASN A 82 -4.46 -12.46 6.70
CA ASN A 82 -4.07 -11.39 7.65
C ASN A 82 -4.40 -10.00 7.07
N GLU A 83 -4.77 -9.93 5.78
CA GLU A 83 -5.56 -8.82 5.21
C GLU A 83 -7.02 -9.04 5.62
N ARG A 84 -7.56 -8.17 6.46
CA ARG A 84 -9.00 -8.14 6.72
C ARG A 84 -9.65 -7.38 5.58
N LEU A 85 -10.46 -8.03 4.74
CA LEU A 85 -11.50 -7.32 3.99
C LEU A 85 -12.62 -6.96 4.98
N ILE A 86 -12.52 -5.81 5.66
CA ILE A 86 -13.58 -5.34 6.56
C ILE A 86 -14.65 -4.68 5.69
N GLY A 87 -15.70 -5.44 5.37
CA GLY A 87 -16.78 -4.98 4.48
C GLY A 87 -16.32 -4.74 3.04
N GLY A 88 -15.34 -5.50 2.55
CA GLY A 88 -14.79 -5.38 1.18
C GLY A 88 -13.53 -4.52 1.04
N ASN A 89 -12.99 -3.96 2.14
CA ASN A 89 -11.86 -3.03 2.11
C ASN A 89 -10.58 -3.62 2.68
N LEU A 90 -9.44 -3.36 2.04
CA LEU A 90 -8.15 -3.96 2.39
C LEU A 90 -7.61 -3.36 3.69
N SER A 91 -7.51 -4.15 4.77
CA SER A 91 -7.02 -3.66 6.06
C SER A 91 -5.99 -4.58 6.73
N TRP A 92 -4.87 -4.03 7.21
CA TRP A 92 -3.86 -4.78 7.96
C TRP A 92 -4.01 -4.57 9.49
N TYR A 93 -4.80 -5.44 10.14
CA TYR A 93 -5.03 -5.59 11.60
C TYR A 93 -5.36 -4.31 12.43
N LEU A 94 -6.47 -4.37 13.18
CA LEU A 94 -7.01 -3.23 13.96
C LEU A 94 -7.39 -3.64 15.39
N ASP A 95 -6.57 -4.46 16.05
CA ASP A 95 -6.85 -4.84 17.43
C ASP A 95 -6.47 -3.72 18.41
N GLN A 96 -7.38 -3.42 19.32
CA GLN A 96 -7.18 -2.42 20.36
C GLN A 96 -6.29 -2.92 21.50
N ALA A 97 -6.05 -4.23 21.61
CA ALA A 97 -5.24 -4.84 22.66
C ALA A 97 -3.72 -4.61 22.48
N GLY A 98 -3.28 -4.20 21.29
CA GLY A 98 -1.88 -3.87 21.00
C GLY A 98 -1.35 -4.55 19.73
N TYR A 99 -0.06 -4.38 19.48
CA TYR A 99 0.63 -4.80 18.28
C TYR A 99 1.62 -5.95 18.57
N PRO A 100 1.78 -6.89 17.63
CA PRO A 100 2.75 -7.97 17.77
C PRO A 100 4.18 -7.43 17.72
N VAL A 101 4.92 -7.66 18.81
CA VAL A 101 6.33 -7.28 18.96
C VAL A 101 7.15 -8.55 19.14
N ARG A 102 8.15 -8.72 18.27
CA ARG A 102 9.12 -9.81 18.36
C ARG A 102 10.24 -9.41 19.31
N LEU A 103 10.41 -10.18 20.38
CA LEU A 103 11.54 -10.12 21.29
C LEU A 103 12.53 -11.22 20.92
N ASP A 104 13.79 -10.85 20.80
CA ASP A 104 14.84 -11.71 20.27
C ASP A 104 16.03 -11.77 21.23
N ALA A 105 16.28 -12.96 21.76
CA ALA A 105 17.42 -13.29 22.61
C ALA A 105 18.48 -14.13 21.89
N CYS A 106 18.35 -14.41 20.59
CA CYS A 106 19.16 -15.36 19.83
C CYS A 106 20.65 -15.02 19.75
N ALA A 107 21.03 -13.75 19.94
CA ALA A 107 22.43 -13.33 20.02
C ALA A 107 23.03 -13.46 21.43
N SER A 108 22.24 -13.91 22.41
CA SER A 108 22.66 -14.08 23.80
C SER A 108 23.35 -15.44 24.02
N THR A 109 24.12 -15.55 25.09
CA THR A 109 24.76 -16.80 25.51
C THR A 109 24.19 -17.23 26.86
N GLY A 110 23.70 -18.47 26.96
CA GLY A 110 23.22 -19.07 28.21
C GLY A 110 22.24 -20.23 27.99
N ASP A 111 21.59 -20.71 29.05
CA ASP A 111 20.72 -21.90 29.02
C ASP A 111 19.24 -21.53 28.88
N ARG A 112 18.79 -20.52 29.64
CA ARG A 112 17.39 -20.10 29.70
C ARG A 112 17.27 -18.58 29.70
N TYR A 113 16.10 -18.08 29.33
CA TYR A 113 15.84 -16.64 29.32
C TYR A 113 14.39 -16.31 29.71
N THR A 114 14.22 -15.10 30.23
CA THR A 114 12.93 -14.43 30.46
C THR A 114 13.00 -12.98 30.00
N TRP A 115 11.84 -12.42 29.67
CA TRP A 115 11.68 -10.99 29.42
C TRP A 115 10.80 -10.37 30.49
N THR A 116 11.23 -9.26 31.08
CA THR A 116 10.38 -8.37 31.88
C THR A 116 10.05 -7.13 31.04
N ILE A 117 8.77 -6.86 30.91
CA ILE A 117 8.20 -5.83 30.03
C ILE A 117 7.51 -4.81 30.93
N VAL A 118 7.99 -3.57 30.90
CA VAL A 118 7.35 -2.45 31.59
C VAL A 118 6.72 -1.55 30.54
N GLY A 119 5.39 -1.45 30.56
CA GLY A 119 4.61 -0.63 29.63
C GLY A 119 4.45 0.83 30.09
N PRO A 120 3.79 1.67 29.27
CA PRO A 120 3.66 3.11 29.51
C PRO A 120 2.87 3.46 30.77
N ALA A 121 1.92 2.60 31.17
CA ALA A 121 1.17 2.75 32.42
C ALA A 121 1.91 2.22 33.66
N GLY A 122 3.19 1.83 33.52
CA GLY A 122 3.97 1.21 34.59
C GLY A 122 3.65 -0.27 34.84
N THR A 123 2.68 -0.85 34.10
CA THR A 123 2.35 -2.28 34.17
C THR A 123 3.58 -3.12 33.82
N SER A 124 3.94 -4.05 34.71
CA SER A 124 5.08 -4.93 34.54
C SER A 124 4.64 -6.37 34.37
N THR A 125 4.99 -6.99 33.24
CA THR A 125 4.69 -8.39 32.94
C THR A 125 5.98 -9.14 32.64
N THR A 126 6.10 -10.37 33.14
CA THR A 126 7.25 -11.23 32.83
C THR A 126 6.81 -12.44 32.01
N THR A 127 7.51 -12.71 30.92
CA THR A 127 7.23 -13.89 30.08
C THR A 127 7.62 -15.17 30.81
N SER A 128 6.98 -16.29 30.49
CA SER A 128 7.41 -17.60 30.96
C SER A 128 8.86 -17.89 30.59
N GLU A 129 9.58 -18.61 31.44
CA GLU A 129 10.99 -18.96 31.20
C GLU A 129 11.13 -20.00 30.08
N ARG A 130 11.98 -19.71 29.10
CA ARG A 130 12.18 -20.57 27.92
C ARG A 130 13.64 -20.98 27.78
N ALA A 131 13.87 -22.13 27.15
CA ALA A 131 15.22 -22.55 26.80
C ALA A 131 15.78 -21.65 25.69
N LEU A 132 17.05 -21.24 25.82
CA LEU A 132 17.74 -20.44 24.82
C LEU A 132 18.34 -21.37 23.75
N LYS A 133 17.55 -21.67 22.70
CA LYS A 133 17.95 -22.49 21.55
C LYS A 133 17.60 -21.79 20.25
N LYS A 134 18.27 -22.15 19.14
CA LYS A 134 18.04 -21.55 17.81
C LYS A 134 16.55 -21.46 17.41
N LYS A 135 15.72 -22.46 17.75
CA LYS A 135 14.29 -22.49 17.44
C LYS A 135 13.38 -21.77 18.45
N THR A 136 13.88 -21.45 19.64
CA THR A 136 13.08 -20.95 20.77
C THR A 136 13.59 -19.64 21.35
N CYS A 137 14.66 -19.06 20.82
CA CYS A 137 15.29 -17.83 21.29
C CYS A 137 14.53 -16.54 20.93
N GLY A 138 13.48 -16.65 20.11
CA GLY A 138 12.55 -15.56 19.85
C GLY A 138 11.17 -15.81 20.47
N THR A 139 10.52 -14.75 20.91
CA THR A 139 9.13 -14.77 21.39
C THR A 139 8.36 -13.57 20.85
N THR A 140 7.10 -13.75 20.50
CA THR A 140 6.22 -12.64 20.12
C THR A 140 5.27 -12.35 21.26
N VAL A 141 5.07 -11.07 21.56
CA VAL A 141 4.15 -10.56 22.59
C VAL A 141 3.25 -9.49 21.97
N LEU A 142 2.05 -9.29 22.50
CA LEU A 142 1.20 -8.16 22.12
C LEU A 142 1.45 -7.01 23.10
N LEU A 143 1.82 -5.84 22.57
CA LEU A 143 2.11 -4.64 23.36
C LEU A 143 1.27 -3.46 22.87
N PRO A 144 0.68 -2.64 23.76
CA PRO A 144 0.04 -1.40 23.34
C PRO A 144 1.05 -0.45 22.69
N GLU A 145 0.57 0.55 21.96
CA GLU A 145 1.42 1.64 21.47
C GLU A 145 2.06 2.41 22.63
N GLY A 146 3.25 2.98 22.40
CA GLY A 146 3.94 3.86 23.33
C GLY A 146 5.28 3.31 23.86
N PRO A 147 5.89 4.04 24.82
CA PRO A 147 7.20 3.71 25.36
C PRO A 147 7.14 2.49 26.28
N HIS A 148 8.08 1.58 26.07
CA HIS A 148 8.28 0.35 26.83
C HIS A 148 9.74 0.21 27.25
N THR A 149 9.98 -0.45 28.38
CA THR A 149 11.30 -0.97 28.75
C THR A 149 11.27 -2.49 28.72
N LEU A 150 12.10 -3.09 27.87
CA LEU A 150 12.18 -4.52 27.66
C LEU A 150 13.49 -5.03 28.27
N THR A 151 13.40 -5.80 29.35
CA THR A 151 14.57 -6.33 30.05
C THR A 151 14.70 -7.82 29.76
N LEU A 152 15.77 -8.19 29.05
CA LEU A 152 16.14 -9.58 28.85
C LEU A 152 17.00 -10.04 30.02
N ARG A 153 16.63 -11.17 30.62
CA ARG A 153 17.45 -11.89 31.60
C ARG A 153 17.81 -13.25 31.05
N VAL A 154 19.09 -13.59 31.06
CA VAL A 154 19.64 -14.89 30.62
C VAL A 154 20.34 -15.58 31.78
N THR A 155 20.16 -16.89 31.92
CA THR A 155 20.70 -17.68 33.03
C THR A 155 21.51 -18.87 32.53
N THR A 156 22.57 -19.21 33.29
CA THR A 156 23.34 -20.46 33.14
C THR A 156 23.65 -20.99 34.54
N GLY A 157 23.03 -22.11 34.91
CA GLY A 157 23.02 -22.58 36.30
C GLY A 157 22.55 -21.50 37.28
N LYS A 158 23.39 -21.14 38.26
CA LYS A 158 23.09 -20.09 39.26
C LYS A 158 23.49 -18.67 38.81
N LYS A 159 24.20 -18.53 37.69
CA LYS A 159 24.62 -17.22 37.17
C LYS A 159 23.51 -16.64 36.31
N ALA A 160 23.39 -15.31 36.31
CA ALA A 160 22.46 -14.59 35.48
C ALA A 160 23.09 -13.29 35.00
N ASP A 161 22.69 -12.86 33.81
CA ASP A 161 22.95 -11.52 33.29
C ASP A 161 21.63 -10.90 32.83
N SER A 162 21.50 -9.58 32.94
CA SER A 162 20.29 -8.86 32.56
C SER A 162 20.62 -7.57 31.83
N LYS A 163 19.91 -7.29 30.75
CA LYS A 163 20.06 -6.04 29.99
C LYS A 163 18.73 -5.49 29.52
N ALA A 164 18.52 -4.20 29.72
CA ALA A 164 17.34 -3.48 29.29
C ALA A 164 17.55 -2.78 27.94
N VAL A 165 16.48 -2.71 27.15
CA VAL A 165 16.38 -1.91 25.93
C VAL A 165 15.08 -1.12 25.93
N LYS A 166 15.14 0.14 25.51
CA LYS A 166 13.93 0.94 25.29
C LYS A 166 13.28 0.54 23.97
N ALA A 167 11.96 0.47 23.96
CA ALA A 167 11.17 0.23 22.77
C ALA A 167 10.05 1.26 22.67
N ALA A 168 9.90 1.89 21.51
CA ALA A 168 8.75 2.72 21.20
C ALA A 168 7.88 1.90 20.25
N VAL A 169 6.85 1.25 20.79
CA VAL A 169 5.91 0.47 19.97
C VAL A 169 5.05 1.49 19.22
N SER A 170 5.15 1.48 17.89
CA SER A 170 4.51 2.48 17.04
C SER A 170 3.97 1.83 15.77
N ASN A 171 2.70 2.11 15.48
CA ASN A 171 2.04 1.69 14.27
C ASN A 171 1.59 2.91 13.47
N ILE A 172 1.88 2.90 12.18
CA ILE A 172 1.50 3.95 11.25
C ILE A 172 0.17 3.55 10.61
N LEU A 173 -0.89 4.30 10.85
CA LEU A 173 -2.17 4.08 10.17
C LEU A 173 -2.21 4.88 8.86
N MET A 174 -2.06 4.17 7.74
CA MET A 174 -2.15 4.70 6.39
C MET A 174 -3.52 4.39 5.78
N VAL A 175 -4.17 5.40 5.19
CA VAL A 175 -5.46 5.28 4.51
C VAL A 175 -5.30 5.64 3.03
N ALA A 176 -5.78 4.79 2.12
CA ALA A 176 -5.82 5.07 0.70
C ALA A 176 -7.25 5.35 0.24
N LEU A 177 -7.45 6.53 -0.36
CA LEU A 177 -8.70 7.01 -0.95
C LEU A 177 -8.46 7.30 -2.42
N GLY A 178 -9.49 7.19 -3.25
CA GLY A 178 -9.39 7.65 -4.63
C GLY A 178 -10.12 6.81 -5.66
N ASP A 179 -9.67 6.98 -6.90
CA ASP A 179 -10.19 6.36 -8.09
C ASP A 179 -9.34 5.16 -8.54
N SER A 180 -9.39 4.83 -9.83
CA SER A 180 -8.74 3.67 -10.43
C SER A 180 -7.21 3.70 -10.35
N TYR A 181 -6.60 4.89 -10.32
CA TYR A 181 -5.16 5.03 -10.20
C TYR A 181 -4.67 4.73 -8.77
N ALA A 182 -5.52 4.90 -7.76
CA ALA A 182 -5.26 4.46 -6.40
C ALA A 182 -5.67 3.00 -6.16
N SER A 183 -6.78 2.53 -6.76
CA SER A 183 -7.26 1.14 -6.55
C SER A 183 -6.31 0.08 -7.10
N GLY A 184 -5.49 0.43 -8.10
CA GLY A 184 -4.60 -0.52 -8.77
C GLY A 184 -5.22 -1.14 -10.02
N GLU A 185 -6.22 -0.50 -10.63
CA GLU A 185 -6.83 -0.98 -11.88
C GLU A 185 -5.77 -1.26 -12.96
N GLY A 186 -6.01 -2.30 -13.75
CA GLY A 186 -5.04 -2.93 -14.63
C GLY A 186 -4.07 -3.93 -13.99
N ASN A 187 -4.00 -4.02 -12.66
CA ASN A 187 -3.00 -4.85 -11.97
C ASN A 187 -3.64 -5.87 -11.03
N PRO A 188 -4.51 -6.77 -11.51
CA PRO A 188 -5.05 -7.84 -10.67
C PRO A 188 -3.91 -8.75 -10.17
N ARG A 189 -4.17 -9.57 -9.14
CA ARG A 189 -3.16 -10.46 -8.55
C ARG A 189 -2.47 -11.38 -9.57
N ASN A 190 -3.20 -11.76 -10.62
CA ASN A 190 -2.74 -12.62 -11.72
C ASN A 190 -2.37 -11.83 -13.00
N VAL A 191 -1.97 -10.56 -12.89
CA VAL A 191 -1.59 -9.72 -14.04
C VAL A 191 -0.46 -10.33 -14.87
N GLU A 192 0.47 -11.05 -14.25
CA GLU A 192 1.57 -11.73 -14.94
C GLU A 192 1.05 -12.76 -15.93
N SER A 193 0.02 -13.54 -15.58
CA SER A 193 -0.61 -14.48 -16.50
C SER A 193 -1.14 -13.77 -17.74
N TRP A 194 -1.66 -12.56 -17.59
CA TRP A 194 -2.06 -11.74 -18.75
C TRP A 194 -0.86 -11.18 -19.52
N LEU A 195 0.22 -10.80 -18.86
CA LEU A 195 1.42 -10.32 -19.55
C LEU A 195 2.13 -11.42 -20.36
N THR A 196 2.08 -12.66 -19.89
CA THR A 196 2.75 -13.81 -20.55
C THR A 196 1.86 -14.54 -21.54
N GLU A 197 0.55 -14.65 -21.25
CA GLU A 197 -0.41 -15.48 -22.00
C GLU A 197 -1.58 -14.65 -22.56
N GLY A 198 -1.60 -13.34 -22.30
CA GLY A 198 -2.60 -12.43 -22.84
C GLY A 198 -2.42 -12.23 -24.33
N GLY A 199 -3.54 -12.07 -25.03
CA GLY A 199 -3.57 -11.94 -26.47
C GLY A 199 -4.99 -11.85 -26.97
N LEU A 200 -5.13 -11.58 -28.27
CA LEU A 200 -6.42 -11.54 -28.95
C LEU A 200 -7.10 -12.91 -28.74
N LEU A 201 -8.32 -12.92 -28.19
CA LEU A 201 -9.11 -14.12 -27.85
C LEU A 201 -8.72 -14.88 -26.57
N SER A 202 -7.76 -14.39 -25.77
CA SER A 202 -7.45 -14.99 -24.46
C SER A 202 -8.63 -14.84 -23.49
N ARG A 203 -8.99 -15.93 -22.80
CA ARG A 203 -10.00 -15.95 -21.73
C ARG A 203 -9.32 -15.64 -20.39
N PHE A 204 -8.82 -14.42 -20.27
CA PHE A 204 -8.28 -13.94 -19.00
C PHE A 204 -9.40 -13.46 -18.09
N THR A 205 -9.39 -13.92 -16.83
CA THR A 205 -10.27 -13.41 -15.77
C THR A 205 -9.39 -12.73 -14.72
N PRO A 206 -9.49 -11.40 -14.53
CA PRO A 206 -8.72 -10.71 -13.51
C PRO A 206 -9.14 -11.17 -12.11
N TYR A 207 -8.17 -11.42 -11.24
CA TYR A 207 -8.39 -11.68 -9.82
C TYR A 207 -8.07 -10.43 -9.00
N TRP A 208 -9.10 -9.72 -8.53
CA TRP A 208 -8.96 -8.54 -7.68
C TRP A 208 -9.06 -8.88 -6.19
N ASP A 209 -8.52 -8.00 -5.35
CA ASP A 209 -8.75 -8.03 -3.90
C ASP A 209 -10.16 -7.53 -3.54
N ASP A 210 -10.71 -6.59 -4.32
CA ASP A 210 -12.11 -6.18 -4.30
C ASP A 210 -12.59 -5.96 -5.75
N ASP A 211 -13.27 -6.97 -6.30
CA ASP A 211 -13.76 -7.01 -7.68
C ASP A 211 -14.59 -5.77 -8.07
N PRO A 212 -15.65 -5.37 -7.33
CA PRO A 212 -16.42 -4.16 -7.66
C PRO A 212 -15.60 -2.88 -7.82
N CYS A 213 -14.49 -2.75 -7.09
CA CYS A 213 -13.65 -1.57 -7.09
C CYS A 213 -12.35 -1.73 -7.90
N ASN A 214 -12.16 -2.88 -8.56
CA ASN A 214 -10.89 -3.32 -9.15
C ASN A 214 -9.70 -3.05 -8.21
N ARG A 215 -9.88 -3.27 -6.90
CA ARG A 215 -8.83 -2.99 -5.92
C ARG A 215 -7.81 -4.10 -5.93
N SER A 216 -6.53 -3.75 -5.83
CA SER A 216 -5.42 -4.69 -5.82
C SER A 216 -4.31 -4.25 -4.88
N THR A 217 -3.74 -5.20 -4.14
CA THR A 217 -2.48 -5.07 -3.40
C THR A 217 -1.29 -4.71 -4.29
N ARG A 218 -1.42 -4.86 -5.60
CA ARG A 218 -0.44 -4.40 -6.59
C ARG A 218 -0.59 -2.91 -6.95
N GLY A 219 -1.64 -2.25 -6.46
CA GLY A 219 -1.84 -0.81 -6.59
C GLY A 219 -0.80 -0.02 -5.81
N ALA A 220 -0.48 1.18 -6.31
CA ALA A 220 0.58 2.00 -5.76
C ALA A 220 0.48 2.30 -4.25
N PRO A 221 -0.71 2.58 -3.66
CA PRO A 221 -0.81 2.79 -2.22
C PRO A 221 -0.40 1.57 -1.38
N ALA A 222 -0.79 0.36 -1.80
CA ALA A 222 -0.43 -0.87 -1.10
C ALA A 222 1.07 -1.16 -1.19
N GLN A 223 1.66 -0.95 -2.37
CA GLN A 223 3.09 -1.09 -2.62
C GLN A 223 3.91 -0.06 -1.83
N ALA A 224 3.42 1.18 -1.72
CA ALA A 224 4.05 2.23 -0.92
C ALA A 224 3.98 1.90 0.59
N ALA A 225 2.87 1.36 1.07
CA ALA A 225 2.72 0.91 2.45
C ALA A 225 3.67 -0.26 2.80
N LEU A 226 3.85 -1.22 1.89
CA LEU A 226 4.83 -2.30 2.04
C LEU A 226 6.26 -1.77 2.08
N ALA A 227 6.61 -0.85 1.18
CA ALA A 227 7.93 -0.21 1.17
C ALA A 227 8.18 0.55 2.49
N LEU A 228 7.16 1.24 3.01
CA LEU A 228 7.24 1.94 4.28
C LEU A 228 7.45 0.98 5.46
N GLU A 229 6.73 -0.14 5.50
CA GLU A 229 6.92 -1.14 6.55
C GLU A 229 8.33 -1.75 6.54
N ARG A 230 8.86 -2.01 5.35
CA ARG A 230 10.22 -2.54 5.16
C ARG A 230 11.31 -1.53 5.55
N SER A 231 11.01 -0.23 5.51
CA SER A 231 11.98 0.82 5.81
C SER A 231 12.46 0.81 7.27
N SER A 232 11.70 0.21 8.19
CA SER A 232 12.01 0.21 9.61
C SER A 232 11.48 -1.03 10.33
N PRO A 233 12.34 -1.85 10.96
CA PRO A 233 11.90 -2.96 11.80
C PRO A 233 11.33 -2.49 13.15
N LYS A 234 11.24 -1.17 13.39
CA LYS A 234 10.83 -0.57 14.67
C LYS A 234 9.43 0.03 14.62
N THR A 235 8.81 0.04 13.45
CA THR A 235 7.45 0.51 13.21
C THR A 235 6.70 -0.56 12.45
N SER A 236 5.39 -0.63 12.66
CA SER A 236 4.49 -1.41 11.80
C SER A 236 3.64 -0.46 10.95
N VAL A 237 3.11 -0.94 9.82
CA VAL A 237 2.17 -0.17 9.00
C VAL A 237 0.83 -0.88 8.97
N THR A 238 -0.24 -0.18 9.31
CA THR A 238 -1.60 -0.59 8.99
C THR A 238 -2.03 0.16 7.74
N LEU A 239 -2.30 -0.54 6.64
CA LEU A 239 -3.00 0.03 5.50
C LEU A 239 -4.52 -0.15 5.68
N VAL A 240 -5.30 0.86 5.29
CA VAL A 240 -6.74 0.79 5.02
C VAL A 240 -6.97 1.35 3.63
N ASP A 241 -7.16 0.47 2.65
CA ASP A 241 -7.42 0.86 1.26
C ASP A 241 -8.90 0.72 0.93
N VAL A 242 -9.52 1.87 0.66
CA VAL A 242 -10.92 2.02 0.27
C VAL A 242 -11.04 2.68 -1.12
N ALA A 243 -9.93 2.86 -1.86
CA ALA A 243 -9.96 3.43 -3.19
C ALA A 243 -10.81 2.57 -4.14
N CYS A 244 -11.49 3.19 -5.10
CA CYS A 244 -12.45 2.47 -5.93
C CYS A 244 -12.46 3.00 -7.36
N SER A 245 -12.24 2.09 -8.31
CA SER A 245 -12.24 2.40 -9.75
C SER A 245 -13.49 3.10 -10.23
N GLY A 246 -13.32 4.23 -10.92
CA GLY A 246 -14.42 5.07 -11.40
C GLY A 246 -14.95 6.10 -10.40
N ALA A 247 -14.43 6.12 -9.17
CA ALA A 247 -14.84 7.11 -8.17
C ALA A 247 -14.54 8.55 -8.62
N THR A 248 -15.47 9.44 -8.29
CA THR A 248 -15.31 10.90 -8.33
C THR A 248 -15.26 11.42 -6.90
N VAL A 249 -15.03 12.73 -6.72
CA VAL A 249 -15.13 13.32 -5.38
C VAL A 249 -16.55 13.17 -4.83
N SER A 250 -17.58 13.43 -5.64
CA SER A 250 -18.99 13.38 -5.19
C SER A 250 -19.58 11.98 -5.08
N ALA A 251 -19.21 11.07 -5.97
CA ALA A 251 -19.69 9.69 -6.00
C ALA A 251 -18.49 8.76 -5.82
N GLY A 252 -18.39 8.09 -4.68
CA GLY A 252 -17.20 7.36 -4.26
C GLY A 252 -16.60 7.98 -3.01
N VAL A 253 -15.85 9.08 -3.14
CA VAL A 253 -15.07 9.61 -2.00
C VAL A 253 -15.97 10.17 -0.90
N LEU A 254 -16.90 11.08 -1.24
CA LEU A 254 -17.79 11.75 -0.28
C LEU A 254 -19.24 11.27 -0.34
N GLY A 255 -19.61 10.46 -1.33
CA GLY A 255 -20.94 9.90 -1.45
C GLY A 255 -20.91 8.43 -1.83
N PRO A 256 -22.04 7.71 -1.72
CA PRO A 256 -22.15 6.34 -2.18
C PRO A 256 -21.75 6.20 -3.64
N PHE A 257 -21.24 5.03 -4.02
CA PHE A 257 -20.94 4.69 -5.41
C PHE A 257 -21.71 3.46 -5.86
N THR A 258 -23.03 3.65 -5.97
CA THR A 258 -23.99 2.59 -6.24
C THR A 258 -23.80 1.91 -7.60
N ALA A 259 -23.15 2.58 -8.56
CA ALA A 259 -22.81 2.02 -9.87
C ALA A 259 -21.96 0.75 -9.78
N VAL A 260 -21.18 0.61 -8.71
CA VAL A 260 -20.36 -0.57 -8.40
C VAL A 260 -20.79 -1.24 -7.08
N GLY A 261 -22.05 -1.05 -6.68
CA GLY A 261 -22.61 -1.69 -5.48
C GLY A 261 -22.13 -1.12 -4.15
N GLN A 262 -21.35 -0.04 -4.14
CA GLN A 262 -20.85 0.58 -2.92
C GLN A 262 -21.90 1.55 -2.34
N SER A 263 -22.58 1.11 -1.28
CA SER A 263 -23.66 1.88 -0.64
C SER A 263 -23.18 3.00 0.30
N LYS A 264 -21.88 3.09 0.56
CA LYS A 264 -21.23 4.05 1.46
C LYS A 264 -20.10 4.75 0.75
N SER A 265 -19.87 6.01 1.09
CA SER A 265 -18.68 6.73 0.65
C SER A 265 -17.41 6.10 1.22
N GLN A 266 -16.27 6.33 0.58
CA GLN A 266 -14.98 5.85 1.06
C GLN A 266 -14.65 6.43 2.45
N VAL A 267 -15.00 7.69 2.72
CA VAL A 267 -14.85 8.30 4.05
C VAL A 267 -15.66 7.55 5.12
N GLU A 268 -16.88 7.12 4.81
CA GLU A 268 -17.69 6.31 5.73
C GLU A 268 -17.11 4.91 5.93
N GLN A 269 -16.58 4.31 4.87
CA GLN A 269 -15.92 3.01 4.93
C GLN A 269 -14.70 3.07 5.87
N VAL A 270 -13.84 4.09 5.72
CA VAL A 270 -12.70 4.31 6.63
C VAL A 270 -13.18 4.44 8.08
N ARG A 271 -14.20 5.28 8.34
CA ARG A 271 -14.73 5.48 9.69
C ARG A 271 -15.21 4.17 10.34
N GLN A 272 -15.87 3.31 9.56
CA GLN A 272 -16.34 2.01 10.05
C GLN A 272 -15.20 1.05 10.35
N ILE A 273 -14.13 1.11 9.56
CA ILE A 273 -12.96 0.26 9.71
C ILE A 273 -12.15 0.69 10.93
N ILE A 274 -11.79 1.96 11.02
CA ILE A 274 -10.81 2.45 12.01
C ILE A 274 -11.43 2.94 13.32
N GLY A 275 -12.76 3.17 13.35
CA GLY A 275 -13.44 3.81 14.48
C GLY A 275 -12.85 5.20 14.77
N ASP A 276 -12.44 5.42 16.02
CA ASP A 276 -11.84 6.68 16.49
C ASP A 276 -10.31 6.72 16.39
N ARG A 277 -9.66 5.73 15.77
CA ARG A 277 -8.20 5.73 15.60
C ARG A 277 -7.77 6.95 14.77
N GLN A 278 -6.64 7.53 15.17
CA GLN A 278 -6.06 8.66 14.45
C GLN A 278 -5.26 8.17 13.24
N ILE A 279 -5.50 8.78 12.08
CA ILE A 279 -4.81 8.49 10.82
C ILE A 279 -3.49 9.23 10.77
N ASP A 280 -2.41 8.55 10.42
CA ASP A 280 -1.08 9.13 10.24
C ASP A 280 -0.87 9.64 8.82
N LEU A 281 -1.32 8.88 7.82
CA LEU A 281 -1.03 9.13 6.41
C LEU A 281 -2.29 8.88 5.59
N VAL A 282 -2.57 9.76 4.64
CA VAL A 282 -3.61 9.57 3.62
C VAL A 282 -2.97 9.67 2.25
N THR A 283 -3.11 8.66 1.40
CA THR A 283 -2.85 8.80 -0.05
C THR A 283 -4.15 9.03 -0.78
N LEU A 284 -4.13 9.95 -1.75
CA LEU A 284 -5.32 10.34 -2.51
C LEU A 284 -5.02 10.40 -4.01
N SER A 285 -5.77 9.68 -4.83
CA SER A 285 -5.80 9.89 -6.29
C SER A 285 -7.24 10.12 -6.71
N VAL A 286 -7.65 11.35 -6.98
CA VAL A 286 -9.02 11.63 -7.45
C VAL A 286 -9.05 12.91 -8.26
N GLY A 287 -9.93 12.93 -9.26
CA GLY A 287 -10.17 14.08 -10.12
C GLY A 287 -10.18 13.71 -11.61
N GLY A 288 -9.53 12.61 -12.00
CA GLY A 288 -9.53 12.12 -13.39
C GLY A 288 -10.95 11.86 -13.91
N ASN A 289 -11.77 11.18 -13.10
CA ASN A 289 -13.18 10.96 -13.42
C ASN A 289 -14.01 12.24 -13.36
N ASP A 290 -13.70 13.15 -12.42
CA ASP A 290 -14.39 14.43 -12.27
C ASP A 290 -14.19 15.35 -13.49
N VAL A 291 -12.99 15.37 -14.09
CA VAL A 291 -12.70 16.13 -15.33
C VAL A 291 -13.15 15.42 -16.61
N GLY A 292 -13.50 14.14 -16.51
CA GLY A 292 -14.11 13.39 -17.61
C GLY A 292 -13.12 12.68 -18.52
N PHE A 293 -12.04 12.10 -17.98
CA PHE A 293 -11.03 11.38 -18.76
C PHE A 293 -11.63 10.34 -19.74
N ALA A 294 -12.61 9.55 -19.28
CA ALA A 294 -13.29 8.57 -20.13
C ALA A 294 -14.10 9.22 -21.28
N SER A 295 -14.71 10.38 -21.05
CA SER A 295 -15.38 11.17 -22.09
C SER A 295 -14.38 11.69 -23.12
N VAL A 296 -13.21 12.16 -22.66
CA VAL A 296 -12.11 12.61 -23.52
C VAL A 296 -11.61 11.47 -24.40
N LEU A 297 -11.27 10.32 -23.81
CA LEU A 297 -10.80 9.13 -24.54
C LEU A 297 -11.83 8.69 -25.59
N THR A 298 -13.12 8.63 -25.23
CA THR A 298 -14.19 8.23 -26.15
C THR A 298 -14.35 9.21 -27.32
N ALA A 299 -14.30 10.52 -27.02
CA ALA A 299 -14.40 11.56 -28.05
C ALA A 299 -13.20 11.49 -29.01
N CYS A 300 -11.99 11.41 -28.47
CA CYS A 300 -10.77 11.41 -29.29
C CYS A 300 -10.53 10.11 -30.05
N ALA A 301 -11.13 9.01 -29.61
CA ALA A 301 -11.16 7.76 -30.38
C ALA A 301 -12.15 7.79 -31.56
N SER A 302 -13.11 8.73 -31.59
CA SER A 302 -14.15 8.81 -32.62
C SER A 302 -14.08 10.07 -33.49
N ASP A 303 -13.41 11.12 -33.03
CA ASP A 303 -13.27 12.39 -33.73
C ASP A 303 -11.80 12.84 -33.77
N ALA A 304 -11.31 13.07 -34.98
CA ALA A 304 -9.97 13.60 -35.24
C ALA A 304 -9.75 15.00 -34.68
N ASN A 305 -10.81 15.81 -34.54
CA ASN A 305 -10.81 17.14 -33.94
C ASN A 305 -11.56 17.15 -32.58
N CYS A 306 -11.47 16.08 -31.80
CA CYS A 306 -12.21 15.94 -30.54
C CYS A 306 -12.23 17.16 -29.60
N PRO A 307 -11.20 18.02 -29.48
CA PRO A 307 -11.25 19.14 -28.52
C PRO A 307 -12.36 20.15 -28.83
N ILE A 308 -12.67 20.33 -30.13
CA ILE A 308 -13.74 21.23 -30.62
C ILE A 308 -15.04 20.49 -30.92
N GLY A 309 -15.03 19.16 -30.90
CA GLY A 309 -16.20 18.33 -31.15
C GLY A 309 -17.11 18.23 -29.92
N ALA A 310 -18.38 17.91 -30.15
CA ALA A 310 -19.31 17.62 -29.07
C ALA A 310 -18.96 16.26 -28.43
N PRO A 311 -18.90 16.17 -27.09
CA PRO A 311 -18.59 14.92 -26.38
C PRO A 311 -19.71 13.88 -26.60
N PRO A 312 -19.39 12.68 -27.11
CA PRO A 312 -20.41 11.72 -27.50
C PRO A 312 -21.04 10.96 -26.32
N ARG A 313 -20.31 10.83 -25.20
CA ARG A 313 -20.72 10.04 -24.03
C ARG A 313 -20.08 10.56 -22.73
N GLY A 314 -20.64 10.13 -21.60
CA GLY A 314 -20.14 10.38 -20.25
C GLY A 314 -20.46 11.77 -19.71
N ILE A 315 -19.73 12.21 -18.69
CA ILE A 315 -20.08 13.40 -17.89
C ILE A 315 -19.93 14.73 -18.64
N LEU A 316 -19.37 14.70 -19.85
CA LEU A 316 -19.17 15.87 -20.69
C LEU A 316 -20.31 16.12 -21.69
N THR A 317 -21.27 15.19 -21.90
CA THR A 317 -22.32 15.30 -22.95
C THR A 317 -23.16 16.58 -22.94
N GLY A 318 -23.24 17.28 -21.81
CA GLY A 318 -23.96 18.55 -21.68
C GLY A 318 -23.18 19.80 -22.12
N TYR A 319 -21.92 19.67 -22.55
CA TYR A 319 -21.07 20.79 -22.95
C TYR A 319 -20.97 20.92 -24.48
N PRO A 320 -20.80 22.16 -25.01
CA PRO A 320 -20.73 22.38 -26.45
C PRO A 320 -19.51 21.73 -27.10
N THR A 321 -18.38 21.65 -26.38
CA THR A 321 -17.17 20.98 -26.85
C THR A 321 -16.53 20.17 -25.72
N VAL A 322 -15.68 19.19 -26.07
CA VAL A 322 -14.89 18.45 -25.08
C VAL A 322 -14.03 19.41 -24.25
N GLN A 323 -13.32 20.36 -24.89
CA GLN A 323 -12.49 21.34 -24.19
C GLN A 323 -13.29 22.19 -23.19
N ALA A 324 -14.48 22.67 -23.58
CA ALA A 324 -15.33 23.46 -22.69
C ALA A 324 -15.78 22.64 -21.47
N GLY A 325 -16.10 21.36 -21.69
CA GLY A 325 -16.44 20.44 -20.61
C GLY A 325 -15.28 20.20 -19.65
N VAL A 326 -14.09 19.88 -20.16
CA VAL A 326 -12.89 19.66 -19.33
C VAL A 326 -12.58 20.89 -18.47
N GLN A 327 -12.60 22.10 -19.05
CA GLN A 327 -12.32 23.32 -18.29
C GLN A 327 -13.39 23.66 -17.26
N ALA A 328 -14.67 23.44 -17.59
CA ALA A 328 -15.78 23.66 -16.65
C ALA A 328 -15.74 22.68 -15.47
N ARG A 329 -15.34 21.42 -15.70
CA ARG A 329 -15.17 20.42 -14.65
C ARG A 329 -13.92 20.67 -13.80
N THR A 330 -12.81 21.05 -14.44
CA THR A 330 -11.56 21.40 -13.74
C THR A 330 -11.78 22.56 -12.77
N ALA A 331 -12.62 23.54 -13.13
CA ALA A 331 -13.00 24.66 -12.26
C ALA A 331 -13.67 24.23 -10.94
N GLN A 332 -14.24 23.02 -10.88
CA GLN A 332 -14.96 22.50 -9.70
C GLN A 332 -14.01 21.83 -8.70
N LEU A 333 -12.80 21.44 -9.12
CA LEU A 333 -11.86 20.68 -8.31
C LEU A 333 -11.41 21.40 -7.02
N PRO A 334 -11.11 22.71 -7.00
CA PRO A 334 -10.72 23.38 -5.75
C PRO A 334 -11.77 23.24 -4.64
N ALA A 335 -13.04 23.47 -4.98
CA ALA A 335 -14.15 23.30 -4.04
C ALA A 335 -14.33 21.82 -3.66
N ALA A 336 -14.13 20.90 -4.61
CA ALA A 336 -14.20 19.47 -4.36
C ALA A 336 -13.14 19.00 -3.35
N TYR A 337 -11.88 19.41 -3.51
CA TYR A 337 -10.80 19.11 -2.58
C TYR A 337 -11.01 19.76 -1.21
N ALA A 338 -11.53 20.99 -1.15
CA ALA A 338 -11.89 21.63 0.12
C ALA A 338 -12.94 20.82 0.91
N ARG A 339 -13.92 20.19 0.23
CA ARG A 339 -14.89 19.29 0.91
C ARG A 339 -14.21 18.03 1.46
N ILE A 340 -13.26 17.45 0.73
CA ILE A 340 -12.46 16.32 1.24
C ILE A 340 -11.67 16.76 2.47
N ALA A 341 -11.05 17.94 2.46
CA ALA A 341 -10.32 18.48 3.61
C ALA A 341 -11.23 18.64 4.84
N GLY A 342 -12.48 19.05 4.67
CA GLY A 342 -13.47 19.05 5.76
C GLY A 342 -13.61 17.69 6.44
N CYS A 343 -13.55 16.61 5.67
CA CYS A 343 -13.64 15.23 6.16
C CYS A 343 -12.34 14.64 6.71
N LEU A 344 -11.18 15.24 6.44
CA LEU A 344 -9.86 14.78 6.88
C LEU A 344 -9.28 15.71 7.96
N GLY A 345 -9.85 15.65 9.17
CA GLY A 345 -9.43 16.49 10.31
C GLY A 345 -9.97 17.92 10.31
N GLY A 346 -10.90 18.26 9.41
CA GLY A 346 -11.59 19.55 9.39
C GLY A 346 -12.60 19.71 10.54
N ALA A 347 -13.31 20.83 10.57
CA ALA A 347 -14.31 21.13 11.59
C ALA A 347 -15.65 20.37 11.38
N SER A 348 -15.99 20.08 10.12
CA SER A 348 -17.20 19.36 9.75
C SER A 348 -16.98 18.57 8.46
N CYS A 349 -17.67 17.43 8.35
CA CYS A 349 -17.59 16.54 7.20
C CYS A 349 -18.97 16.41 6.55
N SER A 350 -19.05 16.79 5.27
CA SER A 350 -20.27 16.68 4.49
C SER A 350 -20.16 15.52 3.52
N VAL A 351 -20.58 14.33 3.98
CA VAL A 351 -20.83 13.17 3.11
C VAL A 351 -22.31 13.09 2.75
N THR A 352 -22.63 12.51 1.60
CA THR A 352 -24.00 12.18 1.21
C THR A 352 -24.29 10.71 1.51
N GLY A 353 -25.57 10.32 1.57
CA GLY A 353 -25.96 8.94 1.84
C GLY A 353 -26.05 8.60 3.34
N PRO A 354 -25.90 7.31 3.72
CA PRO A 354 -26.20 6.81 5.07
C PRO A 354 -25.46 7.53 6.21
N GLY A 355 -24.29 8.09 5.95
CA GLY A 355 -23.45 8.79 6.92
C GLY A 355 -23.59 10.31 6.91
N ALA A 356 -24.62 10.88 6.29
CA ALA A 356 -24.85 12.33 6.31
C ALA A 356 -24.80 12.89 7.75
N GLY A 357 -23.96 13.91 7.97
CA GLY A 357 -23.73 14.50 9.30
C GLY A 357 -22.67 13.79 10.16
N SER A 358 -21.95 12.81 9.62
CA SER A 358 -20.84 12.16 10.34
C SER A 358 -19.72 13.13 10.72
N ALA A 359 -19.10 12.91 11.88
CA ALA A 359 -17.91 13.66 12.30
C ALA A 359 -16.71 13.41 11.35
N PRO A 360 -15.84 14.38 11.10
CA PRO A 360 -14.59 14.21 10.33
C PRO A 360 -13.74 13.04 10.83
N LEU A 361 -12.95 12.43 9.93
CA LEU A 361 -11.95 11.43 10.31
C LEU A 361 -10.88 12.10 11.20
N ARG A 362 -10.45 11.40 12.25
CA ARG A 362 -9.45 11.92 13.19
C ARG A 362 -8.06 11.76 12.59
N MET A 363 -7.33 12.87 12.52
CA MET A 363 -5.93 12.89 12.07
C MET A 363 -5.00 12.93 13.28
N ALA A 364 -3.85 12.25 13.19
CA ALA A 364 -2.80 12.33 14.19
C ALA A 364 -2.08 13.70 14.11
N PRO A 365 -1.46 14.20 15.19
CA PRO A 365 -0.61 15.38 15.11
C PRO A 365 0.50 15.19 14.06
N GLY A 366 0.58 16.09 13.08
CA GLY A 366 1.56 16.01 12.00
C GLY A 366 1.20 15.03 10.87
N ALA A 367 -0.01 14.47 10.88
CA ALA A 367 -0.48 13.61 9.79
C ALA A 367 -0.38 14.30 8.43
N GLN A 368 -0.10 13.52 7.39
CA GLN A 368 0.09 14.02 6.03
C GLN A 368 -1.00 13.48 5.10
N ILE A 369 -1.44 14.33 4.17
CA ILE A 369 -2.35 13.98 3.09
C ILE A 369 -1.57 14.17 1.78
N LEU A 370 -1.49 13.11 0.98
CA LEU A 370 -0.60 12.95 -0.16
C LEU A 370 -1.42 12.75 -1.44
N PRO A 371 -1.97 13.81 -2.02
CA PRO A 371 -2.65 13.70 -3.30
C PRO A 371 -1.63 13.49 -4.42
N THR A 372 -1.90 12.54 -5.32
CA THR A 372 -0.93 12.10 -6.33
C THR A 372 -1.24 12.71 -7.68
N LEU A 373 -0.24 13.30 -8.32
CA LEU A 373 -0.38 13.77 -9.71
C LEU A 373 -0.50 12.57 -10.65
N TYR A 374 -1.37 12.68 -11.65
CA TYR A 374 -1.50 11.66 -12.69
C TYR A 374 -0.27 11.70 -13.60
N PRO A 375 0.29 10.54 -13.98
CA PRO A 375 1.42 10.48 -14.90
C PRO A 375 1.02 10.88 -16.33
N ASP A 376 2.00 11.22 -17.15
CA ASP A 376 1.81 11.46 -18.58
C ASP A 376 1.75 10.14 -19.35
N ILE A 377 0.56 9.81 -19.87
CA ILE A 377 0.32 8.60 -20.65
C ILE A 377 0.29 8.85 -22.18
N THR A 378 0.65 10.05 -22.62
CA THR A 378 0.33 10.56 -23.99
C THR A 378 1.51 10.53 -24.97
N ARG A 379 2.72 10.19 -24.51
CA ARG A 379 3.97 10.35 -25.26
C ARG A 379 4.60 9.02 -25.69
N ALA A 380 5.22 9.02 -26.87
CA ALA A 380 6.06 7.95 -27.42
C ALA A 380 7.46 7.93 -26.75
N PRO A 381 8.32 6.91 -27.00
CA PRO A 381 9.62 6.76 -26.32
C PRO A 381 10.51 8.00 -26.43
N ASN A 382 10.44 8.70 -27.55
CA ASN A 382 11.22 9.93 -27.81
C ASN A 382 10.64 11.20 -27.14
N GLY A 383 9.63 11.06 -26.28
CA GLY A 383 9.00 12.17 -25.59
C GLY A 383 8.06 13.01 -26.45
N ALA A 384 7.77 12.62 -27.69
CA ALA A 384 6.81 13.31 -28.55
C ALA A 384 5.39 12.75 -28.39
N PRO A 385 4.32 13.53 -28.62
CA PRO A 385 2.97 13.01 -28.77
C PRO A 385 2.89 11.97 -29.90
N CYS A 386 2.02 10.99 -29.76
CA CYS A 386 1.88 9.89 -30.72
C CYS A 386 0.46 9.71 -31.24
N ASP A 387 0.32 9.15 -32.44
CA ASP A 387 -0.93 8.57 -32.88
C ASP A 387 -1.12 7.20 -32.19
N TYR A 388 -2.30 6.97 -31.62
CA TYR A 388 -2.65 5.70 -31.00
C TYR A 388 -4.04 5.25 -31.47
N LEU A 389 -4.06 4.17 -32.25
CA LEU A 389 -5.27 3.70 -32.95
C LEU A 389 -5.90 4.84 -33.78
N THR A 390 -7.07 5.34 -33.37
CA THR A 390 -7.77 6.46 -34.00
C THR A 390 -7.49 7.81 -33.35
N ILE A 391 -6.83 7.82 -32.18
CA ILE A 391 -6.49 9.03 -31.44
C ILE A 391 -5.24 9.65 -32.08
N ARG A 392 -5.34 10.91 -32.49
CA ARG A 392 -4.24 11.61 -33.16
C ARG A 392 -3.24 12.22 -32.19
N ALA A 393 -1.99 12.36 -32.62
CA ALA A 393 -0.91 13.01 -31.88
C ALA A 393 -1.28 14.43 -31.44
N ALA A 394 -2.01 15.20 -32.26
CA ALA A 394 -2.51 16.53 -31.90
C ALA A 394 -3.51 16.49 -30.73
N ASN A 395 -4.32 15.43 -30.64
CA ASN A 395 -5.27 15.23 -29.54
C ASN A 395 -4.56 14.73 -28.29
N MET A 396 -3.51 13.91 -28.42
CA MET A 396 -2.63 13.53 -27.31
C MET A 396 -1.92 14.75 -26.71
N ALA A 397 -1.34 15.60 -27.56
CA ALA A 397 -0.69 16.84 -27.15
C ALA A 397 -1.66 17.78 -26.42
N TRP A 398 -2.86 17.95 -26.97
CA TRP A 398 -3.91 18.73 -26.34
C TRP A 398 -4.29 18.16 -24.96
N ALA A 399 -4.60 16.86 -24.88
CA ALA A 399 -5.01 16.23 -23.62
C ALA A 399 -3.94 16.39 -22.54
N ARG A 400 -2.66 16.23 -22.90
CA ARG A 400 -1.52 16.47 -22.01
C ARG A 400 -1.50 17.91 -21.50
N ASP A 401 -1.46 18.87 -22.41
CA ASP A 401 -1.16 20.27 -22.06
C ASP A 401 -2.34 20.98 -21.41
N THR A 402 -3.58 20.58 -21.72
CA THR A 402 -4.79 21.19 -21.15
C THR A 402 -5.36 20.44 -19.95
N THR A 403 -4.87 19.23 -19.66
CA THR A 403 -5.41 18.40 -18.56
C THR A 403 -4.36 17.90 -17.58
N LEU A 404 -3.14 17.61 -18.01
CA LEU A 404 -2.13 16.94 -17.17
C LEU A 404 -0.92 17.80 -16.80
N VAL A 405 -0.55 18.83 -17.58
CA VAL A 405 0.62 19.66 -17.24
C VAL A 405 0.37 20.45 -15.95
N PRO A 406 1.19 20.31 -14.88
CA PRO A 406 0.96 20.98 -13.59
C PRO A 406 1.14 22.50 -13.63
N THR A 407 1.88 23.00 -14.62
CA THR A 407 2.15 24.43 -14.84
C THR A 407 1.78 24.81 -16.29
N PRO A 408 0.48 24.82 -16.64
CA PRO A 408 0.07 25.08 -18.01
C PRO A 408 0.30 26.53 -18.40
N ALA A 409 0.44 26.77 -19.70
CA ALA A 409 0.31 28.11 -20.26
C ALA A 409 -1.13 28.64 -20.09
N ALA A 410 -1.32 29.97 -20.20
CA ALA A 410 -2.64 30.58 -20.08
C ALA A 410 -3.60 30.18 -21.21
N THR A 411 -3.03 29.84 -22.37
CA THR A 411 -3.74 29.38 -23.57
C THR A 411 -3.03 28.18 -24.19
N TYR A 412 -3.79 27.38 -24.94
CA TYR A 412 -3.26 26.30 -25.76
C TYR A 412 -3.71 26.50 -27.21
N ASP A 413 -2.77 26.48 -28.15
CA ASP A 413 -3.05 26.60 -29.58
C ASP A 413 -3.20 25.22 -30.22
N TYR A 414 -4.41 24.93 -30.67
CA TYR A 414 -4.76 23.68 -31.33
C TYR A 414 -4.87 23.90 -32.84
N LEU A 415 -4.33 22.96 -33.62
CA LEU A 415 -4.42 22.98 -35.08
C LEU A 415 -5.35 21.85 -35.52
N THR A 416 -6.46 22.20 -36.16
CA THR A 416 -7.42 21.20 -36.67
C THR A 416 -6.84 20.40 -37.83
N THR A 417 -7.53 19.33 -38.21
CA THR A 417 -7.22 18.54 -39.42
C THR A 417 -7.22 19.35 -40.72
N SER A 418 -8.00 20.44 -40.78
CA SER A 418 -8.01 21.39 -41.90
C SER A 418 -6.94 22.49 -41.79
N ARG A 419 -6.01 22.37 -40.83
CA ARG A 419 -5.00 23.39 -40.50
C ARG A 419 -5.59 24.73 -40.07
N THR A 420 -6.77 24.72 -39.46
CA THR A 420 -7.37 25.92 -38.86
C THR A 420 -6.87 26.06 -37.43
N PRO A 421 -6.22 27.18 -37.04
CA PRO A 421 -5.82 27.40 -35.67
C PRO A 421 -7.04 27.72 -34.79
N VAL A 422 -7.06 27.15 -33.59
CA VAL A 422 -8.05 27.38 -32.54
C VAL A 422 -7.32 27.55 -31.21
N THR A 423 -7.48 28.70 -30.57
CA THR A 423 -6.86 28.96 -29.27
C THR A 423 -7.84 28.66 -28.14
N PHE A 424 -7.43 27.81 -27.20
CA PHE A 424 -8.20 27.50 -26.01
C PHE A 424 -7.70 28.28 -24.80
N PRO A 425 -8.54 29.06 -24.11
CA PRO A 425 -8.18 29.59 -22.81
C PRO A 425 -8.16 28.46 -21.77
N LEU A 426 -7.15 28.47 -20.90
CA LEU A 426 -7.01 27.53 -19.77
C LEU A 426 -7.24 28.25 -18.44
N ALA A 427 -8.32 29.01 -18.35
CA ALA A 427 -8.64 29.83 -17.16
C ALA A 427 -8.79 29.01 -15.88
N SER A 428 -9.21 27.75 -15.99
CA SER A 428 -9.35 26.83 -14.86
C SER A 428 -8.09 26.00 -14.61
N GLY A 429 -7.04 26.17 -15.41
CA GLY A 429 -5.83 25.35 -15.32
C GLY A 429 -6.03 23.91 -15.78
N THR A 430 -5.27 23.00 -15.17
CA THR A 430 -5.29 21.54 -15.44
C THR A 430 -5.60 20.74 -14.18
N LEU A 431 -5.94 19.45 -14.33
CA LEU A 431 -6.15 18.55 -13.19
C LEU A 431 -4.94 18.50 -12.26
N ASN A 432 -3.74 18.26 -12.80
CA ASN A 432 -2.53 18.18 -11.98
C ASN A 432 -2.14 19.52 -11.36
N GLN A 433 -2.48 20.65 -11.98
CA GLN A 433 -2.33 21.97 -11.34
C GLN A 433 -3.25 22.10 -10.13
N GLN A 434 -4.52 21.66 -10.25
CA GLN A 434 -5.46 21.70 -9.13
C GLN A 434 -5.05 20.75 -7.99
N ILE A 435 -4.45 19.60 -8.33
CA ILE A 435 -3.85 18.70 -7.34
C ILE A 435 -2.63 19.35 -6.67
N ALA A 436 -1.73 19.98 -7.42
CA ALA A 436 -0.58 20.68 -6.87
C ALA A 436 -0.99 21.86 -5.95
N ALA A 437 -2.10 22.53 -6.27
CA ALA A 437 -2.65 23.63 -5.50
C ALA A 437 -3.24 23.22 -4.14
N THR A 438 -3.43 21.93 -3.85
CA THR A 438 -3.89 21.48 -2.53
C THR A 438 -2.87 21.71 -1.43
N THR A 439 -1.65 22.14 -1.75
CA THR A 439 -0.69 22.71 -0.77
C THR A 439 -1.31 23.85 0.05
N ALA A 440 -2.25 24.61 -0.54
CA ALA A 440 -3.03 25.62 0.17
C ALA A 440 -3.95 25.04 1.27
N LEU A 441 -4.26 23.74 1.20
CA LEU A 441 -5.01 23.00 2.23
C LEU A 441 -4.07 22.36 3.28
N GLY A 442 -2.76 22.63 3.21
CA GLY A 442 -1.75 22.01 4.07
C GLY A 442 -1.39 20.57 3.67
N TRP A 443 -1.75 20.15 2.46
CA TRP A 443 -1.43 18.82 1.93
C TRP A 443 -0.07 18.83 1.23
N THR A 444 0.49 17.64 0.99
CA THR A 444 1.81 17.46 0.36
C THR A 444 1.66 16.63 -0.92
N PRO A 445 1.46 17.26 -2.08
CA PRO A 445 1.26 16.54 -3.33
C PRO A 445 2.46 15.68 -3.73
N VAL A 446 2.19 14.46 -4.21
CA VAL A 446 3.20 13.55 -4.76
C VAL A 446 3.39 13.91 -6.23
N THR A 447 4.51 14.58 -6.54
CA THR A 447 4.85 15.04 -7.89
C THR A 447 5.73 14.06 -8.67
N GLY A 448 6.29 13.04 -8.00
CA GLY A 448 7.29 12.15 -8.60
C GLY A 448 6.79 11.33 -9.78
N SER A 449 5.52 10.90 -9.76
CA SER A 449 4.87 10.21 -10.89
C SER A 449 4.83 11.09 -12.15
N TRP A 450 4.44 12.35 -12.01
CA TRP A 450 4.51 13.33 -13.10
C TRP A 450 5.95 13.64 -13.50
N SER A 451 6.83 13.91 -12.54
CA SER A 451 8.22 14.30 -12.82
C SER A 451 8.95 13.22 -13.63
N ALA A 452 8.71 11.94 -13.29
CA ALA A 452 9.31 10.80 -13.97
C ALA A 452 8.68 10.51 -15.35
N SER A 453 7.45 10.97 -15.61
CA SER A 453 6.73 10.66 -16.87
C SER A 453 6.52 11.84 -17.79
N GLY A 454 6.09 13.00 -17.28
CA GLY A 454 5.70 14.20 -18.02
C GLY A 454 6.80 15.24 -18.21
N ASP A 455 7.75 15.34 -17.27
CA ASP A 455 8.93 16.22 -17.39
C ASP A 455 10.14 15.48 -18.01
N SER A 456 10.06 14.15 -18.13
CA SER A 456 11.10 13.33 -18.75
C SER A 456 11.26 13.64 -20.25
N ALA A 457 12.50 13.57 -20.74
CA ALA A 457 12.79 13.59 -22.17
C ALA A 457 12.37 12.28 -22.85
N GLU A 458 12.38 11.18 -22.10
CA GLU A 458 11.82 9.89 -22.52
C GLU A 458 10.32 9.87 -22.23
N GLY A 459 9.52 9.40 -23.18
CA GLY A 459 8.09 9.25 -22.97
C GLY A 459 7.73 7.84 -22.53
N HIS A 460 6.83 7.77 -21.55
CA HIS A 460 6.34 6.51 -20.97
C HIS A 460 4.85 6.29 -21.23
N GLY A 461 4.32 6.95 -22.26
CA GLY A 461 2.90 6.85 -22.62
C GLY A 461 2.54 5.53 -23.27
N ILE A 462 1.27 5.41 -23.65
CA ILE A 462 0.70 4.17 -24.22
C ILE A 462 1.35 3.74 -25.56
N CYS A 463 2.05 4.65 -26.23
CA CYS A 463 2.80 4.38 -27.46
C CYS A 463 4.27 4.04 -27.21
N ALA A 464 4.70 3.95 -25.96
CA ALA A 464 6.11 3.80 -25.61
C ALA A 464 6.65 2.36 -25.71
N GLY A 465 5.85 1.41 -26.23
CA GLY A 465 6.26 0.01 -26.35
C GLY A 465 6.66 -0.58 -25.00
N GLU A 466 7.85 -1.18 -24.92
CA GLU A 466 8.39 -1.74 -23.68
C GLU A 466 8.64 -0.69 -22.58
N GLN A 467 8.76 0.59 -22.94
CA GLN A 467 8.93 1.69 -22.00
C GLN A 467 7.61 2.26 -21.47
N ALA A 468 6.46 1.74 -21.92
CA ALA A 468 5.15 2.22 -21.50
C ALA A 468 4.91 1.95 -20.01
N TRP A 469 4.36 2.94 -19.31
CA TRP A 469 3.91 2.82 -17.91
C TRP A 469 2.40 2.72 -17.79
N ALA A 470 1.68 2.80 -18.90
CA ALA A 470 0.26 2.58 -18.97
C ALA A 470 -0.05 1.52 -20.02
N PHE A 471 -1.10 0.74 -19.79
CA PHE A 471 -1.62 -0.13 -20.83
C PHE A 471 -2.29 0.70 -21.93
N GLY A 472 -2.12 0.27 -23.18
CA GLY A 472 -2.95 0.72 -24.27
C GLY A 472 -4.38 0.15 -24.19
N LEU A 473 -5.08 0.06 -25.32
CA LEU A 473 -6.39 -0.60 -25.41
C LEU A 473 -6.25 -2.11 -25.17
N THR A 474 -6.78 -2.57 -24.04
CA THR A 474 -6.79 -3.98 -23.61
C THR A 474 -8.16 -4.65 -23.75
N ALA A 475 -9.20 -3.90 -24.13
CA ALA A 475 -10.57 -4.40 -24.24
C ALA A 475 -10.74 -5.59 -25.19
N LEU A 476 -9.86 -5.74 -26.19
CA LEU A 476 -9.88 -6.85 -27.14
C LEU A 476 -9.16 -8.11 -26.62
N ASN A 477 -8.52 -8.03 -25.45
CA ASN A 477 -7.63 -9.06 -24.90
C ASN A 477 -8.04 -9.50 -23.48
N GLY A 478 -9.33 -9.36 -23.12
CA GLY A 478 -9.90 -9.93 -21.88
C GLY A 478 -9.66 -9.15 -20.58
N MET A 479 -8.94 -8.02 -20.60
CA MET A 479 -8.71 -7.16 -19.42
C MET A 479 -9.15 -5.71 -19.69
N SER A 480 -10.40 -5.49 -20.08
CA SER A 480 -10.91 -4.17 -20.50
C SER A 480 -10.70 -3.05 -19.47
N SER A 481 -10.78 -3.37 -18.18
CA SER A 481 -10.50 -2.44 -17.08
C SER A 481 -9.09 -1.85 -17.14
N ALA A 482 -8.10 -2.57 -17.66
CA ALA A 482 -6.73 -2.09 -17.72
C ALA A 482 -6.49 -0.95 -18.71
N SER A 483 -7.41 -0.71 -19.67
CA SER A 483 -7.17 0.23 -20.75
C SER A 483 -6.87 1.63 -20.24
N PHE A 484 -5.72 2.20 -20.62
CA PHE A 484 -5.25 3.53 -20.22
C PHE A 484 -4.98 3.69 -18.70
N HIS A 485 -4.87 2.60 -17.96
CA HIS A 485 -4.44 2.59 -16.57
C HIS A 485 -2.94 2.23 -16.45
N PRO A 486 -2.29 2.58 -15.33
CA PRO A 486 -0.90 2.19 -15.11
C PRO A 486 -0.73 0.66 -15.20
N ASN A 487 0.31 0.20 -15.89
CA ASN A 487 0.72 -1.19 -15.87
C ASN A 487 1.60 -1.49 -14.63
N PRO A 488 2.13 -2.71 -14.42
CA PRO A 488 2.90 -3.00 -13.21
C PRO A 488 4.12 -2.07 -13.03
N THR A 489 4.79 -1.71 -14.12
CA THR A 489 5.88 -0.73 -14.09
C THR A 489 5.37 0.65 -13.66
N GLY A 490 4.26 1.13 -14.24
CA GLY A 490 3.65 2.39 -13.86
C GLY A 490 3.20 2.45 -12.40
N GLN A 491 2.56 1.39 -11.90
CA GLN A 491 2.20 1.28 -10.48
C GLN A 491 3.44 1.32 -9.59
N SER A 492 4.52 0.63 -9.98
CA SER A 492 5.79 0.64 -9.24
C SER A 492 6.42 2.04 -9.18
N VAL A 493 6.41 2.79 -10.28
CA VAL A 493 6.91 4.17 -10.31
C VAL A 493 6.08 5.08 -9.40
N ILE A 494 4.74 4.98 -9.47
CA ILE A 494 3.85 5.76 -8.59
C ILE A 494 4.09 5.37 -7.12
N ALA A 495 4.20 4.08 -6.80
CA ALA A 495 4.47 3.59 -5.45
C ALA A 495 5.79 4.10 -4.90
N THR A 496 6.84 4.13 -5.74
CA THR A 496 8.16 4.65 -5.37
C THR A 496 8.09 6.14 -5.06
N ALA A 497 7.39 6.92 -5.88
CA ALA A 497 7.17 8.34 -5.63
C ALA A 497 6.38 8.59 -4.33
N MET A 498 5.34 7.78 -4.06
CA MET A 498 4.59 7.82 -2.81
C MET A 498 5.47 7.47 -1.60
N ALA A 499 6.24 6.38 -1.66
CA ALA A 499 7.14 5.95 -0.58
C ALA A 499 8.20 7.02 -0.24
N ALA A 500 8.74 7.69 -1.27
CA ALA A 500 9.67 8.80 -1.07
C ALA A 500 9.03 9.97 -0.32
N ALA A 501 7.74 10.26 -0.57
CA ALA A 501 6.98 11.29 0.13
C ALA A 501 6.56 10.87 1.56
N LEU A 502 6.34 9.57 1.80
CA LEU A 502 5.93 9.02 3.11
C LEU A 502 7.07 9.03 4.14
N THR A 503 8.33 8.91 3.71
CA THR A 503 9.48 8.74 4.63
C THR A 503 9.71 9.95 5.55
N PRO A 504 9.75 11.21 5.06
CA PRO A 504 9.83 12.39 5.93
C PRO A 504 8.59 12.57 6.81
N ALA A 505 7.41 12.19 6.32
CA ALA A 505 6.14 12.31 7.01
C ALA A 505 6.10 11.46 8.30
N VAL A 506 6.64 10.25 8.25
CA VAL A 506 6.68 9.33 9.39
C VAL A 506 7.67 9.80 10.46
N SER A 507 8.81 10.37 10.07
CA SER A 507 9.75 10.96 11.04
C SER A 507 9.14 12.12 11.83
N LEU A 508 8.21 12.88 11.23
CA LEU A 508 7.51 13.98 11.88
C LEU A 508 6.37 13.52 12.80
N SER A 509 5.62 12.48 12.41
CA SER A 509 4.54 11.90 13.24
C SER A 509 5.11 11.16 14.46
N THR A 510 6.12 10.30 14.25
CA THR A 510 6.71 9.48 15.32
C THR A 510 7.49 10.31 16.35
N ALA A 511 8.07 11.45 15.97
CA ALA A 511 8.77 12.34 16.90
C ALA A 511 7.83 13.14 17.83
N ARG A 512 6.53 13.23 17.50
CA ARG A 512 5.52 14.01 18.25
C ARG A 512 4.62 13.14 19.14
N ARG A 513 4.82 11.82 19.15
CA ARG A 513 4.08 10.86 19.98
C ARG A 513 4.83 10.49 21.25
#